data_AF-A0A1N6EE22-F1
#
_entry.id   AF-A0A1N6EE22-F1
#
_cell.length_a   1.000
_cell.length_b   1.000
_cell.length_c   1.000
_cell.angle_alpha   90.00
_cell.angle_beta   90.00
_cell.angle_gamma   90.00
#
_symmetry.space_group_name_H-M   'P 1'
#
loop_
_entity.id
_entity.type
_entity.pdbx_description
1 polymer ?
#
loop_
_entity_poly.entity_id
_entity_poly.type
_entity_poly.pdbx_seq_one_letter_code
_entity_poly.pdbx_strand_id
1 'polypeptide(L)'
;MIKQKYGTLLFSFLTVISAVLSVYFFEKEFLFSLSFAIGSIICALCAYTEYLYQKEKDFQIEKSDFSTEMVINYSNLSLAITFLGYLIFIIVGIYFISLAGTDYQNYKGFEYVMIAIASYFIVVYLFKIFKLLKKVSQKDILIINNQGIILNSEKMLWSNIKNERLIKKQEHREHSKYEVDVQYLTLNYKNKKVEFQIDDLDQQDYKIEKCLKFFRSKFQKSDFRNPENQEIKTDISIFENILKFNDLFSLSEKELQKNLEDIRFQAKKHPSELKAYCESFTKFEETNLDSIYYALSEDTDMWKEFLANEFIRLFEIAKKSNDSKTIFKILDEILYDSEPSSASRKVIDYLYQELSDNDDKIRLKALTFIDSWLDEEDFSKGNIIIQKMQKMTKDNNWKIRWCANDILSSYNIFTDDEIAIPFQDKLNAKLNNQYEID
;
A
#
# COMPACT_ATOMS: atom_id res chain seq x y z
N MET A 1 15.20 14.25 -4.71
CA MET A 1 16.14 14.52 -5.83
C MET A 1 17.40 15.21 -5.29
N ILE A 2 18.60 14.70 -5.57
CA ILE A 2 19.84 15.15 -4.90
C ILE A 2 20.25 16.53 -5.40
N LYS A 3 20.24 17.53 -4.53
CA LYS A 3 20.72 18.89 -4.84
C LYS A 3 22.24 18.93 -4.69
N GLN A 4 22.98 19.07 -5.78
CA GLN A 4 24.43 18.94 -5.72
C GLN A 4 25.11 20.30 -5.83
N LYS A 5 25.73 20.71 -4.72
CA LYS A 5 26.42 22.01 -4.56
C LYS A 5 27.57 22.24 -5.56
N TYR A 6 28.06 21.17 -6.18
CA TYR A 6 29.28 21.17 -7.00
C TYR A 6 29.02 21.20 -8.53
N GLY A 7 27.75 21.24 -8.97
CA GLY A 7 27.35 21.53 -10.35
C GLY A 7 27.60 20.42 -11.38
N THR A 8 26.83 20.46 -12.48
CA THR A 8 26.85 19.48 -13.58
C THR A 8 28.26 19.22 -14.13
N LEU A 9 29.11 20.25 -14.21
CA LEU A 9 30.48 20.16 -14.71
C LEU A 9 31.36 19.19 -13.92
N LEU A 10 31.27 19.17 -12.59
CA LEU A 10 32.07 18.26 -11.77
C LEU A 10 31.69 16.80 -12.03
N PHE A 11 30.39 16.51 -12.08
CA PHE A 11 29.90 15.15 -12.30
C PHE A 11 30.20 14.66 -13.72
N SER A 12 30.12 15.54 -14.73
CA SER A 12 30.56 15.22 -16.09
C SER A 12 32.06 14.89 -16.13
N PHE A 13 32.90 15.66 -15.44
CA PHE A 13 34.34 15.39 -15.35
C PHE A 13 34.64 14.06 -14.64
N LEU A 14 34.00 13.79 -13.50
CA LEU A 14 34.14 12.53 -12.76
C LEU A 14 33.65 11.33 -13.55
N THR A 15 32.60 11.51 -14.37
CA THR A 15 32.11 10.48 -15.30
C THR A 15 33.21 10.07 -16.27
N VAL A 16 33.83 11.05 -16.94
CA VAL A 16 34.90 10.78 -17.92
C VAL A 16 36.10 10.10 -17.26
N ILE A 17 36.55 10.60 -16.11
CA ILE A 17 37.66 9.98 -15.37
C ILE A 17 37.34 8.52 -15.01
N SER A 18 36.15 8.28 -14.44
CA SER A 18 35.75 6.93 -14.01
C SER A 18 35.63 5.99 -15.20
N ALA A 19 35.11 6.46 -16.34
CA ALA A 19 35.05 5.68 -17.58
C ALA A 19 36.45 5.31 -18.08
N VAL A 20 37.38 6.26 -18.11
CA VAL A 20 38.78 6.03 -18.52
C VAL A 20 39.47 5.02 -17.60
N LEU A 21 39.29 5.15 -16.28
CA LEU A 21 39.84 4.20 -15.31
C LEU A 21 39.24 2.80 -15.48
N SER A 22 37.93 2.69 -15.74
CA SER A 22 37.28 1.42 -16.03
C SER A 22 37.91 0.74 -17.25
N VAL A 23 38.06 1.46 -18.38
CA VAL A 23 38.70 0.91 -19.59
C VAL A 23 40.15 0.50 -19.31
N TYR A 24 40.91 1.34 -18.59
CA TYR A 24 42.31 1.07 -18.26
C TYR A 24 42.49 -0.22 -17.43
N PHE A 25 41.60 -0.47 -16.47
CA PHE A 25 41.67 -1.65 -15.61
C PHE A 25 40.94 -2.88 -16.15
N PHE A 26 40.18 -2.76 -17.25
CA PHE A 26 39.31 -3.83 -17.75
C PHE A 26 40.06 -5.14 -18.05
N GLU A 27 41.22 -5.03 -18.71
CA GLU A 27 42.03 -6.19 -19.07
C GLU A 27 42.90 -6.72 -17.90
N LYS A 28 43.21 -5.87 -16.93
CA LYS A 28 44.10 -6.22 -15.81
C LYS A 28 43.33 -6.84 -14.65
N GLU A 29 42.25 -6.19 -14.24
CA GLU A 29 41.50 -6.52 -13.04
C GLU A 29 40.02 -6.22 -13.27
N PHE A 30 39.33 -7.17 -13.91
CA PHE A 30 37.93 -7.01 -14.33
C PHE A 30 36.98 -6.59 -13.19
N LEU A 31 37.09 -7.22 -12.00
CA LEU A 31 36.25 -6.88 -10.85
C LEU A 31 36.51 -5.45 -10.35
N PHE A 32 37.76 -5.00 -10.37
CA PHE A 32 38.11 -3.64 -9.97
C PHE A 32 37.61 -2.63 -11.02
N SER A 33 37.75 -2.94 -12.31
CA SER A 33 37.21 -2.14 -13.42
C SER A 33 35.69 -1.95 -13.34
N LEU A 34 34.95 -2.97 -12.89
CA LEU A 34 33.48 -2.90 -12.74
C LEU A 34 33.05 -1.82 -11.73
N SER A 35 33.83 -1.62 -10.66
CA SER A 35 33.55 -0.58 -9.65
C SER A 35 33.59 0.84 -10.27
N PHE A 36 34.55 1.09 -11.17
CA PHE A 36 34.67 2.36 -11.88
C PHE A 36 33.61 2.53 -12.98
N ALA A 37 33.22 1.44 -13.65
CA ALA A 37 32.12 1.47 -14.61
C ALA A 37 30.81 1.94 -13.94
N ILE A 38 30.49 1.35 -12.77
CA ILE A 38 29.31 1.74 -12.00
C ILE A 38 29.45 3.17 -11.47
N GLY A 39 30.63 3.55 -10.99
CA GLY A 39 30.92 4.93 -10.58
C GLY A 39 30.68 5.95 -11.69
N SER A 40 31.08 5.62 -12.92
CA SER A 40 30.80 6.43 -14.11
C SER A 40 29.30 6.58 -14.37
N ILE A 41 28.54 5.49 -14.29
CA ILE A 41 27.08 5.52 -14.47
C ILE A 41 26.43 6.40 -13.40
N ILE A 42 26.81 6.24 -12.13
CA ILE A 42 26.30 7.07 -11.02
C ILE A 42 26.57 8.55 -11.28
N CYS A 43 27.80 8.91 -11.68
CA CYS A 43 28.16 10.30 -11.97
C CYS A 43 27.37 10.86 -13.16
N ALA A 44 27.16 10.07 -14.22
CA ALA A 44 26.37 10.48 -15.37
C ALA A 44 24.90 10.74 -14.99
N LEU A 45 24.30 9.85 -14.19
CA LEU A 45 22.95 10.02 -13.68
C LEU A 45 22.83 11.28 -12.81
N CYS A 46 23.82 11.54 -11.94
CA CYS A 46 23.87 12.75 -11.11
C CYS A 46 23.95 14.03 -11.97
N ALA A 47 24.82 14.05 -12.98
CA ALA A 47 24.93 15.18 -13.91
C ALA A 47 23.61 15.44 -14.66
N TYR A 48 22.94 14.37 -15.10
CA TYR A 48 21.65 14.46 -15.77
C TYR A 48 20.55 15.01 -14.85
N THR A 49 20.50 14.56 -13.59
CA THR A 49 19.52 15.08 -12.61
C THR A 49 19.70 16.55 -12.31
N GLU A 50 20.94 16.99 -12.13
CA GLU A 50 21.24 18.39 -11.85
C GLU A 50 20.89 19.27 -13.06
N TYR A 51 21.14 18.79 -14.28
CA TYR A 51 20.72 19.46 -15.51
C TYR A 51 19.19 19.62 -15.59
N LEU A 52 18.42 18.56 -15.34
CA LEU A 52 16.95 18.64 -15.32
C LEU A 52 16.45 19.60 -14.24
N TYR A 53 17.04 19.57 -13.04
CA TYR A 53 16.69 20.50 -11.96
C TYR A 53 16.85 21.96 -12.37
N GLN A 54 17.98 22.29 -12.99
CA GLN A 54 18.26 23.65 -13.42
C GLN A 54 17.33 24.10 -14.56
N LYS A 55 16.98 23.19 -15.48
CA LYS A 55 16.05 23.46 -16.57
C LYS A 55 14.61 23.71 -16.09
N GLU A 56 14.13 22.95 -15.10
CA GLU A 56 12.76 23.05 -14.60
C GLU A 56 12.54 24.17 -13.57
N LYS A 57 13.61 24.66 -12.93
CA LYS A 57 13.54 25.69 -11.88
C LYS A 57 12.82 26.98 -12.31
N ASP A 58 12.90 27.32 -13.60
CA ASP A 58 12.30 28.53 -14.18
C ASP A 58 10.89 28.29 -14.77
N PHE A 59 10.40 27.05 -14.78
CA PHE A 59 9.09 26.73 -15.35
C PHE A 59 7.95 27.13 -14.39
N GLN A 60 7.05 27.99 -14.86
CA GLN A 60 5.83 28.34 -14.13
C GLN A 60 4.83 27.19 -14.26
N ILE A 61 4.45 26.58 -13.13
CA ILE A 61 3.45 25.53 -13.08
C ILE A 61 2.08 26.18 -13.26
N GLU A 62 1.33 25.77 -14.28
CA GLU A 62 -0.05 26.23 -14.48
C GLU A 62 -0.96 25.63 -13.39
N LYS A 63 -1.92 26.42 -12.88
CA LYS A 63 -2.84 26.00 -11.81
C LYS A 63 -3.72 24.80 -12.20
N SER A 64 -3.78 24.46 -13.48
CA SER A 64 -4.51 23.31 -14.05
C SER A 64 -3.90 21.96 -13.70
N ASP A 65 -2.63 21.89 -13.29
CA ASP A 65 -1.95 20.62 -13.01
C ASP A 65 -2.38 19.95 -11.68
N PHE A 66 -3.07 20.67 -10.79
CA PHE A 66 -3.48 20.17 -9.46
C PHE A 66 -5.00 19.95 -9.40
N SER A 67 -5.53 19.01 -10.19
CA SER A 67 -6.98 18.83 -10.32
C SER A 67 -7.63 18.09 -9.14
N THR A 68 -6.95 17.12 -8.50
CA THR A 68 -7.55 16.34 -7.39
C THR A 68 -6.60 16.02 -6.24
N GLU A 69 -5.39 15.55 -6.52
CA GLU A 69 -4.38 15.17 -5.53
C GLU A 69 -2.96 15.14 -6.11
N MET A 70 -1.95 15.25 -5.26
CA MET A 70 -0.55 15.05 -5.61
C MET A 70 0.03 13.88 -4.80
N VAL A 71 0.35 12.79 -5.49
CA VAL A 71 1.01 11.61 -4.90
C VAL A 71 2.52 11.75 -5.09
N ILE A 72 3.27 11.63 -4.00
CA ILE A 72 4.72 11.79 -3.97
C ILE A 72 5.33 10.51 -3.38
N ASN A 73 6.13 9.84 -4.23
CA ASN A 73 6.86 8.62 -3.88
C ASN A 73 8.36 8.91 -3.70
N TYR A 74 9.11 7.90 -3.24
CA TYR A 74 10.56 7.95 -3.32
C TYR A 74 11.01 8.04 -4.78
N SER A 75 12.09 8.79 -5.01
CA SER A 75 12.64 8.92 -6.36
C SER A 75 13.30 7.62 -6.80
N ASN A 76 12.73 6.97 -7.82
CA ASN A 76 13.31 5.76 -8.43
C ASN A 76 14.78 5.96 -8.81
N LEU A 77 15.12 7.17 -9.25
CA LEU A 77 16.48 7.53 -9.66
C LEU A 77 17.43 7.67 -8.46
N SER A 78 16.99 8.30 -7.37
CA SER A 78 17.76 8.37 -6.12
C SER A 78 18.01 6.98 -5.54
N LEU A 79 16.97 6.13 -5.57
CA LEU A 79 17.06 4.74 -5.15
C LEU A 79 18.04 3.95 -6.03
N ALA A 80 17.99 4.11 -7.36
CA ALA A 80 18.91 3.47 -8.29
C ALA A 80 20.37 3.88 -8.05
N ILE A 81 20.63 5.19 -7.87
CA ILE A 81 21.98 5.69 -7.54
C ILE A 81 22.47 5.09 -6.22
N THR A 82 21.62 5.05 -5.20
CA THR A 82 21.96 4.48 -3.89
C THR A 82 22.25 2.98 -3.99
N PHE A 83 21.45 2.25 -4.76
CA PHE A 83 21.64 0.82 -5.02
C PHE A 83 22.96 0.55 -5.71
N LEU A 84 23.26 1.26 -6.81
CA LEU A 84 24.52 1.16 -7.54
C LEU A 84 25.72 1.49 -6.64
N GLY A 85 25.58 2.50 -5.78
CA GLY A 85 26.61 2.86 -4.79
C GLY A 85 26.89 1.72 -3.81
N TYR A 86 25.86 1.03 -3.31
CA TYR A 86 26.06 -0.15 -2.46
C TYR A 86 26.68 -1.33 -3.21
N LEU A 87 26.33 -1.51 -4.49
CA LEU A 87 26.89 -2.56 -5.34
C LEU A 87 28.42 -2.41 -5.50
N ILE A 88 28.92 -1.18 -5.61
CA ILE A 88 30.38 -0.90 -5.67
C ILE A 88 31.09 -1.51 -4.45
N PHE A 89 30.58 -1.32 -3.23
CA PHE A 89 31.22 -1.85 -2.02
C PHE A 89 31.19 -3.38 -1.94
N ILE A 90 30.13 -4.01 -2.46
CA ILE A 90 30.05 -5.47 -2.57
C ILE A 90 31.10 -5.97 -3.56
N ILE A 91 31.22 -5.34 -4.73
CA ILE A 91 32.24 -5.70 -5.74
C ILE A 91 33.65 -5.54 -5.18
N VAL A 92 33.93 -4.44 -4.47
CA VAL A 92 35.21 -4.23 -3.79
C VAL A 92 35.49 -5.32 -2.74
N GLY A 93 34.47 -5.72 -1.97
CA GLY A 93 34.60 -6.84 -1.03
C GLY A 93 34.93 -8.16 -1.73
N ILE A 94 34.22 -8.49 -2.81
CA ILE A 94 34.50 -9.68 -3.62
C ILE A 94 35.91 -9.62 -4.21
N TYR A 95 36.33 -8.46 -4.69
CA TYR A 95 37.68 -8.24 -5.21
C TYR A 95 38.74 -8.47 -4.13
N PHE A 96 38.55 -7.98 -2.89
CA PHE A 96 39.48 -8.25 -1.78
C PHE A 96 39.56 -9.74 -1.41
N ILE A 97 38.45 -10.47 -1.47
CA ILE A 97 38.47 -11.94 -1.31
C ILE A 97 39.26 -12.58 -2.47
N SER A 98 39.08 -12.12 -3.70
CA SER A 98 39.81 -12.64 -4.85
C SER A 98 41.32 -12.41 -4.75
N LEU A 99 41.75 -11.28 -4.18
CA LEU A 99 43.16 -10.97 -3.92
C LEU A 99 43.76 -11.83 -2.81
N ALA A 100 42.98 -12.15 -1.77
CA ALA A 100 43.44 -13.01 -0.67
C ALA A 100 43.63 -14.49 -1.12
N GLY A 101 42.97 -14.90 -2.21
CA GLY A 101 43.02 -16.27 -2.72
C GLY A 101 42.07 -17.21 -1.98
N THR A 102 42.22 -18.52 -2.21
CA THR A 102 41.38 -19.58 -1.58
C THR A 102 42.17 -20.54 -0.70
N ASP A 103 43.49 -20.41 -0.65
CA ASP A 103 44.38 -21.32 0.09
C ASP A 103 44.54 -20.87 1.55
N TYR A 104 43.48 -21.13 2.33
CA TYR A 104 43.37 -20.75 3.73
C TYR A 104 44.45 -21.32 4.65
N GLN A 105 45.17 -22.36 4.22
CA GLN A 105 46.25 -22.99 5.00
C GLN A 105 47.55 -22.17 4.97
N ASN A 106 47.71 -21.28 3.99
CA ASN A 106 48.92 -20.49 3.76
C ASN A 106 48.74 -18.98 4.01
N TYR A 107 47.60 -18.57 4.58
CA TYR A 107 47.33 -17.15 4.86
C TYR A 107 48.26 -16.59 5.92
N LYS A 108 48.77 -15.37 5.68
CA LYS A 108 49.46 -14.59 6.70
C LYS A 108 48.44 -13.66 7.38
N GLY A 109 48.89 -12.93 8.40
CA GLY A 109 48.02 -12.05 9.19
C GLY A 109 47.29 -10.97 8.37
N PHE A 110 47.88 -10.51 7.26
CA PHE A 110 47.29 -9.47 6.41
C PHE A 110 46.07 -9.98 5.62
N GLU A 111 46.12 -11.22 5.13
CA GLU A 111 45.07 -11.86 4.35
C GLU A 111 43.82 -12.11 5.19
N TYR A 112 43.99 -12.47 6.48
CA TYR A 112 42.85 -12.57 7.42
C TYR A 112 42.17 -11.21 7.64
N VAL A 113 42.96 -10.13 7.77
CA VAL A 113 42.40 -8.77 7.93
C VAL A 113 41.65 -8.34 6.67
N MET A 114 42.21 -8.61 5.48
CA MET A 114 41.55 -8.34 4.19
C MET A 114 40.22 -9.08 4.07
N ILE A 115 40.17 -10.37 4.42
CA ILE A 115 38.94 -11.16 4.38
C ILE A 115 37.92 -10.62 5.38
N ALA A 116 38.34 -10.26 6.60
CA ALA A 116 37.44 -9.68 7.59
C ALA A 116 36.80 -8.37 7.11
N ILE A 117 37.60 -7.47 6.52
CA ILE A 117 37.11 -6.21 5.92
C ILE A 117 36.16 -6.50 4.75
N ALA A 118 36.52 -7.45 3.90
CA ALA A 118 35.72 -7.84 2.75
C ALA A 118 34.35 -8.43 3.16
N SER A 119 34.34 -9.35 4.11
CA SER A 119 33.10 -9.92 4.68
C SER A 119 32.25 -8.82 5.31
N TYR A 120 32.85 -7.88 6.04
CA TYR A 120 32.14 -6.74 6.59
C TYR A 120 31.48 -5.89 5.50
N PHE A 121 32.18 -5.54 4.43
CA PHE A 121 31.58 -4.82 3.30
C PHE A 121 30.42 -5.60 2.68
N ILE A 122 30.62 -6.88 2.36
CA ILE A 122 29.56 -7.67 1.73
C ILE A 122 28.31 -7.74 2.63
N VAL A 123 28.46 -8.11 3.89
CA VAL A 123 27.31 -8.29 4.82
C VAL A 123 26.60 -6.96 5.08
N VAL A 124 27.33 -5.88 5.39
CA VAL A 124 26.72 -4.59 5.72
C VAL A 124 25.99 -4.00 4.52
N TYR A 125 26.58 -4.05 3.33
CA TYR A 125 25.97 -3.46 2.14
C TYR A 125 24.84 -4.33 1.57
N LEU A 126 24.88 -5.67 1.73
CA LEU A 126 23.71 -6.52 1.46
C LEU A 126 22.53 -6.15 2.36
N PHE A 127 22.75 -5.96 3.65
CA PHE A 127 21.70 -5.52 4.57
C PHE A 127 21.14 -4.14 4.21
N LYS A 128 22.00 -3.21 3.76
CA LYS A 128 21.56 -1.90 3.26
C LYS A 128 20.73 -2.00 1.97
N ILE A 129 21.10 -2.90 1.04
CA ILE A 129 20.30 -3.18 -0.16
C ILE A 129 18.93 -3.74 0.24
N PHE A 130 18.86 -4.68 1.18
CA PHE A 130 17.57 -5.21 1.65
C PHE A 130 16.67 -4.12 2.23
N LYS A 131 17.21 -3.22 3.06
CA LYS A 131 16.48 -2.05 3.55
C LYS A 131 16.02 -1.11 2.43
N LEU A 132 16.85 -0.93 1.39
CA LEU A 132 16.52 -0.09 0.24
C LEU A 132 15.38 -0.71 -0.59
N LEU A 133 15.38 -2.02 -0.82
CA LEU A 133 14.29 -2.73 -1.51
C LEU A 133 12.96 -2.58 -0.77
N LYS A 134 12.97 -2.61 0.56
CA LYS A 134 11.77 -2.32 1.37
C LYS A 134 11.24 -0.90 1.15
N LYS A 135 12.11 0.09 0.92
CA LYS A 135 11.69 1.46 0.56
C LYS A 135 11.06 1.51 -0.84
N VAL A 136 11.60 0.78 -1.82
CA VAL A 136 11.04 0.72 -3.18
C VAL A 136 9.61 0.18 -3.19
N SER A 137 9.30 -0.79 -2.32
CA SER A 137 7.95 -1.35 -2.22
C SER A 137 6.93 -0.41 -1.56
N GLN A 138 7.37 0.66 -0.89
CA GLN A 138 6.46 1.62 -0.27
C GLN A 138 5.94 2.59 -1.32
N LYS A 139 4.64 2.49 -1.62
CA LYS A 139 3.90 3.47 -2.44
C LYS A 139 3.17 4.45 -1.51
N ASP A 140 2.85 5.62 -2.04
CA ASP A 140 1.96 6.61 -1.44
C ASP A 140 2.48 7.20 -0.12
N ILE A 141 3.77 7.54 -0.12
CA ILE A 141 4.49 8.00 1.07
C ILE A 141 3.99 9.38 1.52
N LEU A 142 3.77 10.28 0.57
CA LEU A 142 3.23 11.61 0.81
C LEU A 142 2.15 11.91 -0.22
N ILE A 143 0.89 11.98 0.22
CA ILE A 143 -0.23 12.47 -0.60
C ILE A 143 -0.67 13.82 -0.06
N ILE A 144 -0.84 14.80 -0.95
CA ILE A 144 -1.40 16.10 -0.61
C ILE A 144 -2.66 16.29 -1.45
N ASN A 145 -3.81 16.49 -0.80
CA ASN A 145 -5.09 16.63 -1.49
C ASN A 145 -5.99 17.68 -0.82
N ASN A 146 -7.25 17.76 -1.25
CA ASN A 146 -8.21 18.74 -0.72
C ASN A 146 -8.61 18.50 0.74
N GLN A 147 -8.46 17.28 1.25
CA GLN A 147 -8.86 16.90 2.61
C GLN A 147 -7.71 17.06 3.61
N GLY A 148 -6.46 16.87 3.17
CA GLY A 148 -5.31 16.92 4.07
C GLY A 148 -3.99 16.47 3.45
N ILE A 149 -3.11 16.00 4.33
CA ILE A 149 -1.82 15.39 4.01
C ILE A 149 -1.86 13.94 4.52
N ILE A 150 -1.54 12.97 3.68
CA ILE A 150 -1.33 11.58 4.09
C ILE A 150 0.17 11.33 4.10
N LEU A 151 0.71 10.90 5.25
CA LEU A 151 2.13 10.61 5.42
C LEU A 151 2.32 9.18 5.93
N ASN A 152 3.01 8.32 5.17
CA ASN A 152 3.21 6.90 5.53
C ASN A 152 1.90 6.21 5.98
N SER A 153 0.82 6.43 5.23
CA SER A 153 -0.54 5.94 5.53
C SER A 153 -1.26 6.59 6.73
N GLU A 154 -0.66 7.56 7.42
CA GLU A 154 -1.34 8.37 8.44
C GLU A 154 -2.06 9.56 7.78
N LYS A 155 -3.39 9.58 7.80
CA LYS A 155 -4.22 10.67 7.26
C LYS A 155 -4.28 11.83 8.25
N MET A 156 -3.79 13.00 7.84
CA MET A 156 -3.81 14.24 8.61
C MET A 156 -4.71 15.27 7.92
N LEU A 157 -5.87 15.57 8.51
CA LEU A 157 -6.83 16.52 7.95
C LEU A 157 -6.33 17.97 8.05
N TRP A 158 -6.63 18.80 7.05
CA TRP A 158 -6.26 20.22 7.04
C TRP A 158 -6.75 21.00 8.26
N SER A 159 -7.94 20.66 8.78
CA SER A 159 -8.52 21.27 10.00
C SER A 159 -7.62 21.09 11.23
N ASN A 160 -6.87 20.00 11.28
CA ASN A 160 -6.02 19.61 12.40
C ASN A 160 -4.53 19.89 12.18
N ILE A 161 -4.15 20.32 10.98
CA ILE A 161 -2.78 20.70 10.62
C ILE A 161 -2.57 22.20 10.88
N LYS A 162 -1.46 22.52 11.56
CA LYS A 162 -0.99 23.90 11.77
C LYS A 162 0.49 24.02 11.41
N ASN A 163 0.90 25.21 10.96
CA ASN A 163 2.30 25.58 10.73
C ASN A 163 3.04 24.65 9.75
N GLU A 164 2.37 24.21 8.69
CA GLU A 164 2.97 23.47 7.59
C GLU A 164 4.03 24.32 6.86
N ARG A 165 5.29 23.87 6.89
CA ARG A 165 6.39 24.53 6.18
C ARG A 165 7.53 23.57 5.88
N LEU A 166 8.22 23.84 4.79
CA LEU A 166 9.51 23.22 4.51
C LEU A 166 10.61 23.97 5.28
N ILE A 167 11.44 23.25 6.02
CA ILE A 167 12.61 23.79 6.69
C ILE A 167 13.86 23.05 6.23
N LYS A 168 14.99 23.75 6.23
CA LYS A 168 16.31 23.14 6.14
C LYS A 168 16.85 22.98 7.55
N LYS A 169 17.28 21.77 7.89
CA LYS A 169 18.01 21.48 9.12
C LYS A 169 19.42 21.07 8.76
N GLN A 170 20.38 21.59 9.51
CA GLN A 170 21.73 21.08 9.48
C GLN A 170 21.78 19.87 10.41
N GLU A 171 21.96 18.69 9.84
CA GLU A 171 22.18 17.49 10.64
C GLU A 171 23.68 17.31 10.91
N HIS A 172 24.01 17.14 12.18
CA HIS A 172 25.31 16.67 12.64
C HIS A 172 25.28 15.16 12.70
N ARG A 173 26.06 14.48 11.85
CA ARG A 173 26.36 13.06 12.11
C ARG A 173 27.31 13.00 13.29
N GLU A 174 26.96 12.24 14.33
CA GLU A 174 27.68 12.12 15.62
C GLU A 174 29.20 11.90 15.51
N HIS A 175 29.71 11.47 14.35
CA HIS A 175 31.11 11.10 14.13
C HIS A 175 31.83 11.91 13.05
N SER A 176 31.23 12.98 12.52
CA SER A 176 31.87 13.83 11.50
C SER A 176 31.54 15.31 11.69
N LYS A 177 32.54 16.19 11.56
CA LYS A 177 32.36 17.67 11.52
C LYS A 177 31.66 18.18 10.25
N TYR A 178 31.07 17.28 9.47
CA TYR A 178 30.37 17.63 8.24
C TYR A 178 28.90 17.88 8.57
N GLU A 179 28.49 19.14 8.41
CA GLU A 179 27.09 19.55 8.41
C GLU A 179 26.49 19.26 7.05
N VAL A 180 25.39 18.50 7.04
CA VAL A 180 24.61 18.25 5.83
C VAL A 180 23.30 19.01 5.97
N ASP A 181 23.01 19.87 5.00
CA ASP A 181 21.69 20.51 4.88
C ASP A 181 20.68 19.48 4.40
N VAL A 182 19.74 19.12 5.26
CA VAL A 182 18.67 18.15 5.00
C VAL A 182 17.33 18.87 5.03
N GLN A 183 16.45 18.58 4.07
CA GLN A 183 15.14 19.22 3.98
C GLN A 183 14.03 18.40 4.65
N TYR A 184 13.23 19.09 5.45
CA TYR A 184 12.09 18.51 6.17
C TYR A 184 10.80 19.24 5.83
N LEU A 185 9.74 18.47 5.57
CA LEU A 185 8.37 18.91 5.78
C LEU A 185 8.08 18.88 7.27
N THR A 186 7.70 20.02 7.84
CA THR A 186 7.29 20.14 9.23
C THR A 186 5.87 20.64 9.34
N LEU A 187 5.10 20.00 10.22
CA LEU A 187 3.73 20.38 10.51
C LEU A 187 3.40 20.02 11.97
N ASN A 188 2.40 20.69 12.52
CA ASN A 188 1.81 20.33 13.81
C ASN A 188 0.46 19.66 13.56
N TYR A 189 0.31 18.41 14.01
CA TYR A 189 -0.91 17.64 13.92
C TYR A 189 -1.33 17.16 15.31
N LYS A 190 -2.57 17.45 15.74
CA LYS A 190 -3.07 17.12 17.10
C LYS A 190 -2.09 17.52 18.22
N ASN A 191 -1.51 18.71 18.13
CA ASN A 191 -0.48 19.24 19.05
C ASN A 191 0.86 18.46 19.10
N LYS A 192 1.09 17.52 18.19
CA LYS A 192 2.38 16.86 17.99
C LYS A 192 3.09 17.45 16.78
N LYS A 193 4.39 17.68 16.91
CA LYS A 193 5.23 18.12 15.79
C LYS A 193 5.62 16.90 14.97
N VAL A 194 5.27 16.91 13.69
CA VAL A 194 5.66 15.89 12.71
C VAL A 194 6.76 16.50 11.84
N GLU A 195 7.84 15.75 11.65
CA GLU A 195 8.94 16.11 10.78
C GLU A 195 9.23 14.95 9.83
N PHE A 196 9.22 15.23 8.53
CA PHE A 196 9.43 14.24 7.50
C PHE A 196 10.49 14.70 6.51
N GLN A 197 11.53 13.89 6.32
CA GLN A 197 12.61 14.20 5.39
C GLN A 197 12.13 14.05 3.94
N ILE A 198 12.34 15.08 3.11
CA ILE A 198 11.81 15.12 1.73
C ILE A 198 12.88 14.95 0.64
N ASP A 199 14.17 14.90 0.99
CA ASP A 199 15.27 14.85 0.00
C ASP A 199 15.23 13.59 -0.90
N ASP A 200 14.70 12.48 -0.38
CA ASP A 200 14.59 11.21 -1.09
C ASP A 200 13.36 11.13 -2.01
N LEU A 201 12.49 12.15 -2.03
CA LEU A 201 11.26 12.14 -2.82
C LEU A 201 11.51 12.46 -4.31
N ASP A 202 10.58 12.00 -5.14
CA ASP A 202 10.61 12.16 -6.61
C ASP A 202 10.14 13.54 -7.10
N GLN A 203 9.71 14.40 -6.17
CA GLN A 203 9.24 15.74 -6.47
C GLN A 203 10.19 16.79 -5.92
N GLN A 204 10.28 17.91 -6.62
CA GLN A 204 11.17 19.02 -6.28
C GLN A 204 10.58 19.82 -5.12
N ASP A 205 11.41 20.26 -4.17
CA ASP A 205 10.95 20.91 -2.92
C ASP A 205 10.00 22.09 -3.19
N TYR A 206 10.27 22.89 -4.22
CA TYR A 206 9.40 24.01 -4.58
C TYR A 206 8.05 23.57 -5.15
N LYS A 207 7.96 22.39 -5.80
CA LYS A 207 6.69 21.80 -6.26
C LYS A 207 5.87 21.39 -5.04
N ILE A 208 6.50 20.76 -4.06
CA ILE A 208 5.88 20.38 -2.78
C ILE A 208 5.38 21.63 -2.04
N GLU A 209 6.21 22.68 -1.94
CA GLU A 209 5.83 23.93 -1.28
C GLU A 209 4.65 24.63 -1.97
N LYS A 210 4.66 24.71 -3.31
CA LYS A 210 3.57 25.28 -4.10
C LYS A 210 2.28 24.47 -3.94
N CYS A 211 2.39 23.13 -3.95
CA CYS A 211 1.27 22.22 -3.75
C CYS A 211 0.62 22.39 -2.37
N LEU A 212 1.43 22.44 -1.30
CA LEU A 212 0.94 22.70 0.06
C LEU A 212 0.17 24.03 0.15
N LYS A 213 0.73 25.11 -0.42
CA LYS A 213 0.05 26.43 -0.46
C LYS A 213 -1.25 26.38 -1.25
N PHE A 214 -1.27 25.69 -2.38
CA PHE A 214 -2.46 25.56 -3.23
C PHE A 214 -3.61 24.88 -2.47
N PHE A 215 -3.39 23.66 -1.97
CA PHE A 215 -4.43 22.89 -1.28
C PHE A 215 -4.88 23.56 0.02
N ARG A 216 -3.96 24.16 0.78
CA ARG A 216 -4.30 24.94 1.97
C ARG A 216 -5.20 26.13 1.66
N SER A 217 -4.88 26.88 0.60
CA SER A 217 -5.69 28.03 0.18
C SER A 217 -7.08 27.62 -0.32
N LYS A 218 -7.18 26.44 -0.94
CA LYS A 218 -8.45 25.87 -1.40
C LYS A 218 -9.32 25.45 -0.21
N PHE A 219 -8.73 24.78 0.79
CA PHE A 219 -9.39 24.44 2.05
C PHE A 219 -9.90 25.69 2.80
N GLN A 220 -9.07 26.72 2.93
CA GLN A 220 -9.49 27.98 3.54
C GLN A 220 -10.63 28.64 2.75
N LYS A 221 -10.57 28.64 1.41
CA LYS A 221 -11.65 29.20 0.58
C LYS A 221 -12.96 28.41 0.64
N SER A 222 -12.91 27.10 0.85
CA SER A 222 -14.12 26.30 1.10
C SER A 222 -14.71 26.58 2.48
N ASP A 223 -13.88 26.78 3.52
CA ASP A 223 -14.34 27.17 4.86
C ASP A 223 -14.91 28.60 4.89
N PHE A 224 -14.38 29.52 4.08
CA PHE A 224 -14.86 30.91 3.98
C PHE A 224 -16.06 31.10 3.02
N ARG A 225 -16.53 30.04 2.31
CA ARG A 225 -17.67 30.09 1.37
C ARG A 225 -18.97 29.54 1.94
N ASN A 226 -19.19 29.60 3.25
CA ASN A 226 -20.53 29.44 3.82
C ASN A 226 -20.72 30.26 5.10
N PRO A 227 -21.08 31.53 4.91
CA PRO A 227 -22.24 32.05 5.64
C PRO A 227 -23.20 32.64 4.60
N GLU A 228 -24.45 32.17 4.60
CA GLU A 228 -25.53 32.59 3.70
C GLU A 228 -25.55 31.88 2.34
N ASN A 229 -26.20 30.72 2.31
CA ASN A 229 -27.25 30.47 1.33
C ASN A 229 -28.31 29.53 1.91
N GLN A 230 -29.47 30.15 2.14
CA GLN A 230 -30.83 29.64 2.18
C GLN A 230 -31.03 28.12 2.15
N GLU A 231 -31.69 27.66 3.22
CA GLU A 231 -32.69 26.60 3.26
C GLU A 231 -33.01 25.94 1.92
N ILE A 232 -32.29 24.86 1.62
CA ILE A 232 -32.93 23.68 1.05
C ILE A 232 -32.81 22.62 2.12
N LYS A 233 -33.90 22.36 2.84
CA LYS A 233 -34.07 21.11 3.58
C LYS A 233 -34.07 19.98 2.54
N THR A 234 -32.90 19.48 2.18
CA THR A 234 -32.78 18.04 1.93
C THR A 234 -32.83 17.40 3.30
N ASP A 235 -33.84 16.55 3.54
CA ASP A 235 -33.84 15.63 4.67
C ASP A 235 -32.52 14.84 4.61
N ILE A 236 -31.53 15.30 5.38
CA ILE A 236 -30.30 14.55 5.60
C ILE A 236 -30.75 13.31 6.35
N SER A 237 -30.60 12.14 5.72
CA SER A 237 -31.03 10.90 6.34
C SER A 237 -30.33 10.75 7.68
N ILE A 238 -31.05 10.28 8.69
CA ILE A 238 -30.47 10.11 10.04
C ILE A 238 -29.24 9.20 10.01
N PHE A 239 -29.16 8.30 9.02
CA PHE A 239 -28.07 7.37 8.80
C PHE A 239 -26.80 8.03 8.24
N GLU A 240 -26.85 9.24 7.68
CA GLU A 240 -25.65 9.98 7.22
C GLU A 240 -24.71 10.38 8.36
N ASN A 241 -25.25 10.53 9.57
CA ASN A 241 -24.47 10.94 10.74
C ASN A 241 -23.74 9.77 11.42
N ILE A 242 -23.94 8.53 10.95
CA ILE A 242 -23.25 7.36 11.49
C ILE A 242 -21.77 7.44 11.16
N LEU A 243 -20.92 7.24 12.17
CA LEU A 243 -19.47 7.17 12.04
C LEU A 243 -19.07 6.07 11.04
N LYS A 244 -18.01 6.32 10.28
CA LYS A 244 -17.44 5.32 9.36
C LYS A 244 -16.70 4.24 10.14
N PHE A 245 -16.47 3.09 9.52
CA PHE A 245 -16.05 1.89 10.24
C PHE A 245 -14.73 2.07 11.00
N ASN A 246 -13.72 2.63 10.34
CA ASN A 246 -12.43 2.90 11.00
C ASN A 246 -12.56 3.90 12.18
N ASP A 247 -13.45 4.89 12.08
CA ASP A 247 -13.68 5.85 13.14
C ASP A 247 -14.48 5.21 14.29
N LEU A 248 -15.48 4.39 13.95
CA LEU A 248 -16.30 3.63 14.90
C LEU A 248 -15.46 2.66 15.74
N PHE A 249 -14.55 1.90 15.11
CA PHE A 249 -13.63 0.97 15.79
C PHE A 249 -12.44 1.65 16.47
N SER A 250 -12.27 2.97 16.31
CA SER A 250 -11.28 3.75 17.07
C SER A 250 -11.76 4.19 18.46
N LEU A 251 -13.06 4.01 18.73
CA LEU A 251 -13.69 4.37 19.99
C LEU A 251 -13.30 3.40 21.12
N SER A 252 -13.54 3.82 22.37
CA SER A 252 -13.46 2.89 23.50
C SER A 252 -14.57 1.83 23.40
N GLU A 253 -14.35 0.64 23.96
CA GLU A 253 -15.32 -0.48 23.92
C GLU A 253 -16.73 -0.07 24.35
N LYS A 254 -16.84 0.73 25.43
CA LYS A 254 -18.12 1.25 25.92
C LYS A 254 -18.78 2.22 24.94
N GLU A 255 -18.00 3.07 24.28
CA GLU A 255 -18.52 4.01 23.28
C GLU A 255 -18.90 3.30 21.99
N LEU A 256 -18.11 2.32 21.54
CA LEU A 256 -18.41 1.46 20.41
C LEU A 256 -19.77 0.78 20.61
N GLN A 257 -19.95 0.07 21.72
CA GLN A 257 -21.20 -0.63 22.03
C GLN A 257 -22.40 0.33 22.02
N LYS A 258 -22.23 1.52 22.62
CA LYS A 258 -23.27 2.55 22.62
C LYS A 258 -23.63 3.02 21.21
N ASN A 259 -22.65 3.21 20.34
CA ASN A 259 -22.90 3.62 18.95
C ASN A 259 -23.57 2.50 18.15
N LEU A 260 -23.13 1.25 18.30
CA LEU A 260 -23.76 0.10 17.64
C LEU A 260 -25.24 -0.05 18.06
N GLU A 261 -25.53 0.10 19.35
CA GLU A 261 -26.90 0.11 19.86
C GLU A 261 -27.74 1.27 19.30
N ASP A 262 -27.18 2.47 19.17
CA ASP A 262 -27.89 3.61 18.58
C ASP A 262 -28.17 3.37 17.08
N ILE A 263 -27.20 2.85 16.32
CA ILE A 263 -27.41 2.48 14.90
C ILE A 263 -28.57 1.50 14.78
N ARG A 264 -28.56 0.42 15.58
CA ARG A 264 -29.66 -0.56 15.61
C ARG A 264 -30.98 0.08 16.01
N PHE A 265 -30.98 0.96 17.00
CA PHE A 265 -32.18 1.65 17.45
C PHE A 265 -32.78 2.53 16.34
N GLN A 266 -31.96 3.33 15.66
CA GLN A 266 -32.41 4.14 14.52
C GLN A 266 -32.91 3.27 13.37
N ALA A 267 -32.20 2.19 13.05
CA ALA A 267 -32.60 1.23 12.02
C ALA A 267 -33.99 0.63 12.30
N LYS A 268 -34.25 0.19 13.54
CA LYS A 268 -35.56 -0.36 13.94
C LYS A 268 -36.68 0.67 13.89
N LYS A 269 -36.37 1.93 14.22
CA LYS A 269 -37.33 3.03 14.23
C LYS A 269 -37.65 3.53 12.82
N HIS A 270 -36.70 3.44 11.89
CA HIS A 270 -36.80 3.99 10.53
C HIS A 270 -36.39 2.98 9.44
N PRO A 271 -37.01 1.78 9.36
CA PRO A 271 -36.55 0.69 8.49
C PRO A 271 -36.67 0.99 6.99
N SER A 272 -37.71 1.72 6.58
CA SER A 272 -37.88 2.11 5.17
C SER A 272 -36.88 3.17 4.73
N GLU A 273 -36.53 4.10 5.64
CA GLU A 273 -35.52 5.12 5.38
C GLU A 273 -34.13 4.50 5.29
N LEU A 274 -33.80 3.56 6.20
CA LEU A 274 -32.56 2.78 6.14
C LEU A 274 -32.40 2.09 4.79
N LYS A 275 -33.45 1.40 4.32
CA LYS A 275 -33.42 0.70 3.05
C LYS A 275 -33.16 1.67 1.88
N ALA A 276 -33.93 2.76 1.83
CA ALA A 276 -33.74 3.78 0.79
C ALA A 276 -32.35 4.42 0.84
N TYR A 277 -31.81 4.64 2.05
CA TYR A 277 -30.48 5.17 2.28
C TYR A 277 -29.41 4.23 1.70
N CYS A 278 -29.43 2.95 2.07
CA CYS A 278 -28.46 1.96 1.57
C CYS A 278 -28.55 1.76 0.04
N GLU A 279 -29.75 1.79 -0.52
CA GLU A 279 -29.99 1.65 -1.96
C GLU A 279 -29.59 2.89 -2.77
N SER A 280 -29.45 4.08 -2.13
CA SER A 280 -29.12 5.34 -2.81
C SER A 280 -27.67 5.44 -3.29
N PHE A 281 -26.76 4.62 -2.74
CA PHE A 281 -25.34 4.72 -3.04
C PHE A 281 -24.99 4.14 -4.43
N THR A 282 -24.33 4.99 -5.22
CA THR A 282 -23.73 4.62 -6.52
C THR A 282 -22.20 4.71 -6.51
N LYS A 283 -21.63 5.38 -5.50
CA LYS A 283 -20.20 5.45 -5.19
C LYS A 283 -20.00 4.99 -3.76
N PHE A 284 -19.01 4.13 -3.57
CA PHE A 284 -18.79 3.44 -2.29
C PHE A 284 -17.56 3.93 -1.53
N GLU A 285 -16.78 4.83 -2.14
CA GLU A 285 -15.71 5.53 -1.44
C GLU A 285 -16.30 6.38 -0.32
N GLU A 286 -15.71 6.27 0.87
CA GLU A 286 -16.06 7.13 2.01
C GLU A 286 -17.49 6.99 2.54
N THR A 287 -18.21 5.90 2.26
CA THR A 287 -19.53 5.61 2.87
C THR A 287 -19.39 5.09 4.30
N ASN A 288 -20.51 4.97 5.01
CA ASN A 288 -20.62 4.36 6.34
C ASN A 288 -21.44 3.05 6.30
N LEU A 289 -21.63 2.48 5.11
CA LEU A 289 -22.42 1.27 4.92
C LEU A 289 -21.83 0.07 5.67
N ASP A 290 -20.50 -0.03 5.69
CA ASP A 290 -19.75 -1.00 6.47
C ASP A 290 -20.15 -0.99 7.96
N SER A 291 -20.27 0.19 8.54
CA SER A 291 -20.64 0.42 9.94
C SER A 291 -22.09 0.05 10.22
N ILE A 292 -22.96 0.40 9.28
CA ILE A 292 -24.38 0.06 9.33
C ILE A 292 -24.54 -1.45 9.26
N TYR A 293 -23.97 -2.11 8.24
CA TYR A 293 -24.12 -3.55 8.07
C TYR A 293 -23.53 -4.33 9.25
N TYR A 294 -22.35 -3.95 9.73
CA TYR A 294 -21.77 -4.56 10.92
C TYR A 294 -22.72 -4.47 12.12
N ALA A 295 -23.27 -3.29 12.40
CA ALA A 295 -24.19 -3.09 13.53
C ALA A 295 -25.49 -3.89 13.39
N LEU A 296 -25.98 -4.08 12.16
CA LEU A 296 -27.18 -4.86 11.87
C LEU A 296 -26.93 -6.38 11.93
N SER A 297 -25.74 -6.82 11.58
CA SER A 297 -25.32 -8.23 11.68
C SER A 297 -25.25 -8.74 13.13
N GLU A 298 -25.12 -7.86 14.13
CA GLU A 298 -25.29 -8.26 15.54
C GLU A 298 -26.75 -8.61 15.91
N ASP A 299 -27.73 -8.28 15.05
CA ASP A 299 -29.16 -8.58 15.22
C ASP A 299 -29.71 -9.27 13.96
N THR A 300 -28.98 -10.33 13.54
CA THR A 300 -29.25 -11.07 12.30
C THR A 300 -30.68 -11.59 12.23
N ASP A 301 -31.32 -11.97 13.34
CA ASP A 301 -32.70 -12.45 13.32
C ASP A 301 -33.70 -11.45 12.75
N MET A 302 -33.51 -10.16 13.04
CA MET A 302 -34.36 -9.09 12.52
C MET A 302 -33.99 -8.68 11.10
N TRP A 303 -32.69 -8.69 10.78
CA TRP A 303 -32.18 -8.09 9.54
C TRP A 303 -31.72 -9.08 8.48
N LYS A 304 -31.77 -10.39 8.73
CA LYS A 304 -31.26 -11.43 7.81
C LYS A 304 -31.75 -11.32 6.38
N GLU A 305 -33.05 -11.10 6.17
CA GLU A 305 -33.61 -10.93 4.83
C GLU A 305 -33.10 -9.65 4.15
N PHE A 306 -32.95 -8.55 4.89
CA PHE A 306 -32.39 -7.31 4.36
C PHE A 306 -30.91 -7.47 4.02
N LEU A 307 -30.11 -7.99 4.94
CA LEU A 307 -28.67 -8.20 4.78
C LEU A 307 -28.35 -9.17 3.65
N ALA A 308 -29.10 -10.27 3.50
CA ALA A 308 -28.94 -11.20 2.38
C ALA A 308 -29.23 -10.54 1.03
N ASN A 309 -30.27 -9.68 0.96
CA ASN A 309 -30.58 -8.94 -0.27
C ASN A 309 -29.52 -7.89 -0.59
N GLU A 310 -29.03 -7.18 0.43
CA GLU A 310 -27.96 -6.19 0.27
C GLU A 310 -26.64 -6.84 -0.15
N PHE A 311 -26.31 -8.00 0.43
CA PHE A 311 -25.14 -8.78 0.02
C PHE A 311 -25.18 -9.08 -1.49
N ILE A 312 -26.29 -9.65 -1.97
CA ILE A 312 -26.46 -9.98 -3.40
C ILE A 312 -26.43 -8.71 -4.26
N ARG A 313 -27.11 -7.64 -3.83
CA ARG A 313 -27.14 -6.36 -4.55
C ARG A 313 -25.74 -5.78 -4.71
N LEU A 314 -24.97 -5.69 -3.62
CA LEU A 314 -23.62 -5.15 -3.63
C LEU A 314 -22.66 -6.04 -4.42
N PHE A 315 -22.79 -7.36 -4.35
CA PHE A 315 -21.99 -8.28 -5.16
C PHE A 315 -22.26 -8.06 -6.66
N GLU A 316 -23.52 -7.90 -7.07
CA GLU A 316 -23.88 -7.58 -8.46
C GLU A 316 -23.37 -6.22 -8.94
N ILE A 317 -23.27 -5.24 -8.04
CA ILE A 317 -22.66 -3.94 -8.34
C ILE A 317 -21.13 -4.10 -8.46
N ALA A 318 -20.50 -4.86 -7.57
CA ALA A 318 -19.06 -5.12 -7.58
C ALA A 318 -18.61 -5.78 -8.89
N LYS A 319 -19.40 -6.71 -9.45
CA LYS A 319 -19.14 -7.35 -10.75
C LYS A 319 -18.97 -6.37 -11.92
N LYS A 320 -19.58 -5.19 -11.81
CA LYS A 320 -19.66 -4.21 -12.91
C LYS A 320 -18.89 -2.91 -12.62
N SER A 321 -18.36 -2.77 -11.40
CA SER A 321 -17.80 -1.51 -10.91
C SER A 321 -16.27 -1.52 -10.91
N ASN A 322 -15.69 -0.37 -11.26
CA ASN A 322 -14.26 -0.12 -11.08
C ASN A 322 -13.87 -0.08 -9.59
N ASP A 323 -14.83 0.19 -8.69
CA ASP A 323 -14.63 0.25 -7.24
C ASP A 323 -14.90 -1.10 -6.55
N SER A 324 -14.87 -2.21 -7.30
CA SER A 324 -15.15 -3.57 -6.82
C SER A 324 -14.43 -3.93 -5.52
N LYS A 325 -13.17 -3.50 -5.35
CA LYS A 325 -12.38 -3.73 -4.12
C LYS A 325 -13.01 -3.08 -2.89
N THR A 326 -13.51 -1.85 -3.01
CA THR A 326 -14.17 -1.14 -1.90
C THR A 326 -15.49 -1.79 -1.56
N ILE A 327 -16.25 -2.22 -2.57
CA ILE A 327 -17.55 -2.88 -2.36
C ILE A 327 -17.35 -4.25 -1.68
N PHE A 328 -16.35 -5.03 -2.09
CA PHE A 328 -16.05 -6.30 -1.42
C PHE A 328 -15.65 -6.11 0.06
N LYS A 329 -14.97 -5.02 0.42
CA LYS A 329 -14.71 -4.72 1.84
C LYS A 329 -15.98 -4.41 2.63
N ILE A 330 -16.94 -3.72 2.02
CA ILE A 330 -18.25 -3.48 2.67
C ILE A 330 -19.00 -4.81 2.86
N LEU A 331 -18.89 -5.71 1.88
CA LEU A 331 -19.48 -7.06 1.97
C LEU A 331 -18.85 -7.91 3.08
N ASP A 332 -17.55 -7.75 3.37
CA ASP A 332 -16.87 -8.45 4.48
C ASP A 332 -17.52 -8.14 5.84
N GLU A 333 -18.19 -6.99 5.98
CA GLU A 333 -18.85 -6.57 7.22
C GLU A 333 -20.31 -7.05 7.34
N ILE A 334 -20.86 -7.70 6.30
CA ILE A 334 -22.13 -8.41 6.39
C ILE A 334 -21.85 -9.80 6.96
N LEU A 335 -21.78 -9.86 8.28
CA LEU A 335 -21.56 -11.11 9.01
C LEU A 335 -22.87 -11.89 9.14
N TYR A 336 -22.80 -13.20 9.02
CA TYR A 336 -23.91 -14.12 9.25
C TYR A 336 -23.47 -15.15 10.30
N ASP A 337 -23.93 -14.96 11.54
CA ASP A 337 -23.63 -15.85 12.69
C ASP A 337 -24.95 -16.33 13.30
N SER A 338 -25.80 -16.96 12.48
CA SER A 338 -27.10 -17.45 12.92
C SER A 338 -27.42 -18.79 12.28
N GLU A 339 -28.36 -19.53 12.86
CA GLU A 339 -28.81 -20.82 12.32
C GLU A 339 -29.18 -20.71 10.81
N PRO A 340 -29.00 -21.80 10.05
CA PRO A 340 -29.30 -21.79 8.63
C PRO A 340 -30.73 -21.34 8.36
N SER A 341 -30.91 -20.33 7.50
CA SER A 341 -32.20 -19.73 7.20
C SER A 341 -32.44 -19.65 5.69
N SER A 342 -33.67 -19.33 5.29
CA SER A 342 -33.99 -19.03 3.89
C SER A 342 -33.10 -17.91 3.33
N ALA A 343 -32.74 -16.94 4.16
CA ALA A 343 -31.92 -15.79 3.78
C ALA A 343 -30.46 -16.20 3.52
N SER A 344 -29.82 -16.97 4.41
CA SER A 344 -28.46 -17.46 4.15
C SER A 344 -28.43 -18.43 2.98
N ARG A 345 -29.41 -19.34 2.89
CA ARG A 345 -29.50 -20.28 1.76
C ARG A 345 -29.57 -19.55 0.42
N LYS A 346 -30.28 -18.42 0.36
CA LYS A 346 -30.34 -17.58 -0.83
C LYS A 346 -28.97 -17.01 -1.23
N VAL A 347 -28.16 -16.56 -0.27
CA VAL A 347 -26.79 -16.06 -0.51
C VAL A 347 -25.88 -17.20 -0.95
N ILE A 348 -25.94 -18.35 -0.27
CA ILE A 348 -25.18 -19.56 -0.60
C ILE A 348 -25.49 -20.01 -2.04
N ASP A 349 -26.77 -20.10 -2.41
CA ASP A 349 -27.18 -20.53 -3.74
C ASP A 349 -26.76 -19.53 -4.82
N TYR A 350 -26.76 -18.22 -4.51
CA TYR A 350 -26.20 -17.18 -5.39
C TYR A 350 -24.69 -17.36 -5.57
N LEU A 351 -23.93 -17.43 -4.48
CA LEU A 351 -22.47 -17.60 -4.52
C LEU A 351 -22.07 -18.90 -5.22
N TYR A 352 -22.82 -19.98 -5.02
CA TYR A 352 -22.62 -21.26 -5.71
C TYR A 352 -22.71 -21.09 -7.24
N GLN A 353 -23.60 -20.25 -7.75
CA GLN A 353 -23.68 -19.95 -9.19
C GLN A 353 -22.44 -19.19 -9.65
N GLU A 354 -22.02 -18.18 -8.88
CA GLU A 354 -20.85 -17.33 -9.16
C GLU A 354 -19.50 -18.08 -9.14
N LEU A 355 -19.41 -19.26 -8.49
CA LEU A 355 -18.25 -20.15 -8.61
C LEU A 355 -17.99 -20.64 -10.06
N SER A 356 -18.93 -20.43 -10.99
CA SER A 356 -18.78 -20.72 -12.42
C SER A 356 -18.66 -19.47 -13.30
N ASP A 357 -18.44 -18.29 -12.72
CA ASP A 357 -18.24 -17.06 -13.50
C ASP A 357 -16.96 -17.12 -14.35
N ASN A 358 -16.94 -16.42 -15.48
CA ASN A 358 -15.77 -16.39 -16.36
C ASN A 358 -14.63 -15.54 -15.78
N ASP A 359 -14.93 -14.59 -14.91
CA ASP A 359 -13.96 -13.73 -14.25
C ASP A 359 -13.36 -14.42 -13.01
N ASP A 360 -12.04 -14.62 -13.04
CA ASP A 360 -11.29 -15.24 -11.95
C ASP A 360 -11.46 -14.49 -10.62
N LYS A 361 -11.56 -13.16 -10.64
CA LYS A 361 -11.75 -12.33 -9.45
C LYS A 361 -13.11 -12.61 -8.81
N ILE A 362 -14.14 -12.76 -9.64
CA ILE A 362 -15.50 -13.08 -9.18
C ILE A 362 -15.55 -14.50 -8.62
N ARG A 363 -14.97 -15.48 -9.31
CA ARG A 363 -14.88 -16.86 -8.78
C ARG A 363 -14.15 -16.91 -7.44
N LEU A 364 -13.02 -16.20 -7.30
CA LEU A 364 -12.25 -16.17 -6.05
C LEU A 364 -13.04 -15.52 -4.92
N LYS A 365 -13.71 -14.38 -5.19
CA LYS A 365 -14.52 -13.71 -4.18
C LYS A 365 -15.74 -14.54 -3.79
N ALA A 366 -16.42 -15.15 -4.75
CA ALA A 366 -17.52 -16.06 -4.48
C ALA A 366 -17.08 -17.23 -3.59
N LEU A 367 -15.90 -17.81 -3.86
CA LEU A 367 -15.31 -18.88 -3.08
C LEU A 367 -14.94 -18.46 -1.64
N THR A 368 -14.43 -17.24 -1.48
CA THR A 368 -14.06 -16.72 -0.15
C THR A 368 -15.29 -16.44 0.70
N PHE A 369 -16.31 -15.80 0.11
CA PHE A 369 -17.53 -15.49 0.85
C PHE A 369 -18.34 -16.75 1.17
N ILE A 370 -18.46 -17.70 0.25
CA ILE A 370 -19.33 -18.86 0.50
C ILE A 370 -18.86 -19.67 1.71
N ASP A 371 -17.55 -19.72 2.00
CA ASP A 371 -17.01 -20.35 3.21
C ASP A 371 -17.54 -19.70 4.49
N SER A 372 -17.63 -18.37 4.53
CA SER A 372 -18.16 -17.62 5.68
C SER A 372 -19.69 -17.72 5.85
N TRP A 373 -20.39 -18.28 4.86
CA TRP A 373 -21.85 -18.43 4.89
C TRP A 373 -22.30 -19.89 5.04
N LEU A 374 -21.38 -20.86 4.95
CA LEU A 374 -21.68 -22.27 5.16
C LEU A 374 -21.58 -22.61 6.64
N ASP A 375 -22.51 -23.44 7.12
CA ASP A 375 -22.44 -24.00 8.46
C ASP A 375 -21.62 -25.29 8.46
N GLU A 376 -21.10 -25.70 9.63
CA GLU A 376 -20.33 -26.95 9.78
C GLU A 376 -21.10 -28.19 9.26
N GLU A 377 -22.43 -28.18 9.35
CA GLU A 377 -23.28 -29.27 8.84
C GLU A 377 -23.32 -29.36 7.31
N ASP A 378 -23.06 -28.26 6.60
CA ASP A 378 -22.99 -28.26 5.14
C ASP A 378 -21.70 -28.94 4.62
N PHE A 379 -20.68 -29.07 5.46
CA PHE A 379 -19.37 -29.61 5.12
C PHE A 379 -19.37 -31.15 5.10
N SER A 380 -20.00 -31.71 4.07
CA SER A 380 -19.98 -33.15 3.77
C SER A 380 -19.52 -33.45 2.34
N LYS A 381 -18.85 -34.60 2.12
CA LYS A 381 -18.44 -35.06 0.77
C LYS A 381 -19.61 -35.13 -0.23
N GLY A 382 -20.82 -35.36 0.26
CA GLY A 382 -22.03 -35.45 -0.55
C GLY A 382 -22.64 -34.10 -0.96
N ASN A 383 -22.22 -33.00 -0.31
CA ASN A 383 -22.76 -31.67 -0.59
C ASN A 383 -22.26 -31.17 -1.95
N ILE A 384 -23.18 -30.68 -2.78
CA ILE A 384 -22.91 -30.21 -4.14
C ILE A 384 -21.95 -29.01 -4.17
N ILE A 385 -21.98 -28.16 -3.14
CA ILE A 385 -21.12 -26.98 -3.01
C ILE A 385 -19.70 -27.43 -2.74
N ILE A 386 -19.52 -28.34 -1.78
CA ILE A 386 -18.24 -28.93 -1.40
C ILE A 386 -17.61 -29.67 -2.59
N GLN A 387 -18.40 -30.43 -3.35
CA GLN A 387 -17.92 -31.06 -4.59
C GLN A 387 -17.51 -30.04 -5.67
N LYS A 388 -18.17 -28.88 -5.72
CA LYS A 388 -17.79 -27.80 -6.64
C LYS A 388 -16.50 -27.13 -6.20
N MET A 389 -16.33 -26.83 -4.91
CA MET A 389 -15.06 -26.35 -4.34
C MET A 389 -13.92 -27.35 -4.61
N GLN A 390 -14.17 -28.65 -4.45
CA GLN A 390 -13.18 -29.67 -4.77
C GLN A 390 -12.73 -29.59 -6.23
N LYS A 391 -13.64 -29.35 -7.18
CA LYS A 391 -13.27 -29.14 -8.59
C LYS A 391 -12.45 -27.86 -8.79
N MET A 392 -12.65 -26.83 -7.98
CA MET A 392 -11.89 -25.57 -8.04
C MET A 392 -10.43 -25.73 -7.60
N THR A 393 -10.05 -26.80 -6.90
CA THR A 393 -8.64 -27.17 -6.68
C THR A 393 -7.86 -27.43 -7.98
N LYS A 394 -8.58 -27.56 -9.10
CA LYS A 394 -8.04 -27.72 -10.46
C LYS A 394 -8.36 -26.54 -11.39
N ASP A 395 -8.77 -25.39 -10.84
CA ASP A 395 -9.00 -24.17 -11.62
C ASP A 395 -7.72 -23.72 -12.34
N ASN A 396 -7.84 -22.97 -13.43
CA ASN A 396 -6.69 -22.43 -14.16
C ASN A 396 -5.92 -21.40 -13.33
N ASN A 397 -6.60 -20.66 -12.46
CA ASN A 397 -5.99 -19.65 -11.60
C ASN A 397 -5.46 -20.26 -10.30
N TRP A 398 -4.18 -20.03 -10.02
CA TRP A 398 -3.52 -20.61 -8.83
C TRP A 398 -4.07 -20.08 -7.50
N LYS A 399 -4.58 -18.84 -7.45
CA LYS A 399 -5.18 -18.27 -6.23
C LYS A 399 -6.49 -18.97 -5.88
N ILE A 400 -7.28 -19.31 -6.90
CA ILE A 400 -8.51 -20.09 -6.73
C ILE A 400 -8.19 -21.51 -6.26
N ARG A 401 -7.21 -22.17 -6.89
CA ARG A 401 -6.76 -23.51 -6.44
C ARG A 401 -6.31 -23.51 -4.99
N TRP A 402 -5.52 -22.51 -4.61
CA TRP A 402 -5.06 -22.33 -3.23
C TRP A 402 -6.23 -22.14 -2.26
N CYS A 403 -7.11 -21.18 -2.53
CA CYS A 403 -8.24 -20.87 -1.66
C CYS A 403 -9.18 -22.08 -1.48
N ALA A 404 -9.45 -22.81 -2.57
CA ALA A 404 -10.27 -24.03 -2.50
C ALA A 404 -9.60 -25.13 -1.66
N ASN A 405 -8.28 -25.30 -1.78
CA ASN A 405 -7.53 -26.24 -0.95
C ASN A 405 -7.54 -25.84 0.53
N ASP A 406 -7.29 -24.56 0.83
CA ASP A 406 -7.23 -24.01 2.19
C ASP A 406 -8.55 -24.20 2.95
N ILE A 407 -9.68 -23.88 2.30
CA ILE A 407 -11.03 -24.12 2.82
C ILE A 407 -11.22 -25.62 3.08
N LEU A 408 -11.03 -26.47 2.07
CA LEU A 408 -11.32 -27.92 2.19
C LEU A 408 -10.40 -28.64 3.20
N SER A 409 -9.15 -28.20 3.34
CA SER A 409 -8.20 -28.71 4.32
C SER A 409 -8.61 -28.36 5.75
N SER A 410 -9.27 -27.23 5.98
CA SER A 410 -9.69 -26.79 7.31
C SER A 410 -10.75 -27.71 7.94
N TYR A 411 -11.57 -28.38 7.12
CA TYR A 411 -12.66 -29.24 7.58
C TYR A 411 -12.32 -30.75 7.54
N ASN A 412 -11.12 -31.15 7.10
CA ASN A 412 -10.65 -32.55 7.06
C ASN A 412 -11.60 -33.53 6.34
N ILE A 413 -12.35 -33.06 5.33
CA ILE A 413 -13.34 -33.87 4.61
C ILE A 413 -12.66 -34.73 3.55
N PHE A 414 -11.58 -34.25 2.95
CA PHE A 414 -10.85 -34.92 1.87
C PHE A 414 -9.43 -35.29 2.31
N THR A 415 -8.82 -36.29 1.67
CA THR A 415 -7.40 -36.59 1.89
C THR A 415 -6.52 -35.55 1.22
N ASP A 416 -5.29 -35.37 1.71
CA ASP A 416 -4.32 -34.43 1.13
C ASP A 416 -4.10 -34.65 -0.38
N ASP A 417 -4.14 -35.91 -0.82
CA ASP A 417 -3.99 -36.27 -2.24
C ASP A 417 -5.22 -35.88 -3.09
N GLU A 418 -6.43 -35.91 -2.53
CA GLU A 418 -7.68 -35.57 -3.22
C GLU A 418 -7.79 -34.07 -3.54
N ILE A 419 -7.14 -33.23 -2.72
CA ILE A 419 -7.15 -31.76 -2.84
C ILE A 419 -5.75 -31.18 -3.08
N ALA A 420 -4.78 -32.02 -3.44
CA ALA A 420 -3.39 -31.64 -3.59
C ALA A 420 -3.20 -30.50 -4.61
N ILE A 421 -2.49 -29.45 -4.18
CA ILE A 421 -2.09 -28.34 -5.05
C ILE A 421 -0.62 -28.45 -5.49
N PRO A 422 -0.28 -27.96 -6.71
CA PRO A 422 1.10 -27.92 -7.20
C PRO A 422 2.06 -27.21 -6.24
N PHE A 423 3.32 -27.66 -6.20
CA PHE A 423 4.38 -27.02 -5.40
C PHE A 423 4.55 -25.53 -5.72
N GLN A 424 4.38 -25.15 -6.99
CA GLN A 424 4.47 -23.76 -7.42
C GLN A 424 3.43 -22.86 -6.73
N ASP A 425 2.21 -23.37 -6.52
CA ASP A 425 1.14 -22.62 -5.85
C ASP A 425 1.50 -22.39 -4.38
N LYS A 426 2.08 -23.41 -3.72
CA LYS A 426 2.60 -23.30 -2.34
C LYS A 426 3.72 -22.27 -2.21
N LEU A 427 4.59 -22.18 -3.20
CA LEU A 427 5.64 -21.16 -3.23
C LEU A 427 5.04 -19.77 -3.46
N ASN A 428 4.10 -19.64 -4.40
CA ASN A 428 3.45 -18.38 -4.72
C ASN A 428 2.66 -17.81 -3.53
N ALA A 429 1.96 -18.66 -2.78
CA ALA A 429 1.21 -18.26 -1.59
C ALA A 429 2.11 -17.74 -0.44
N LYS A 430 3.38 -18.18 -0.37
CA LYS A 430 4.34 -17.62 0.59
C LYS A 430 4.84 -16.22 0.22
N LEU A 431 4.74 -15.86 -1.06
CA LEU A 431 5.34 -14.64 -1.60
C LEU A 431 4.30 -13.55 -1.92
N ASN A 432 3.04 -13.91 -2.10
CA ASN A 432 1.97 -13.01 -2.55
C ASN A 432 0.69 -13.20 -1.73
N ASN A 433 -0.22 -12.21 -1.76
CA ASN A 433 -1.56 -12.36 -1.21
C ASN A 433 -2.39 -13.32 -2.08
N GLN A 434 -2.81 -14.44 -1.48
CA GLN A 434 -3.61 -15.49 -2.12
C GLN A 434 -5.11 -15.17 -2.22
N TYR A 435 -5.63 -14.20 -1.45
CA TYR A 435 -7.07 -13.90 -1.36
C TYR A 435 -7.48 -12.66 -2.17
N GLU A 436 -6.60 -12.17 -3.05
CA GLU A 436 -6.84 -10.97 -3.84
C GLU A 436 -6.29 -11.14 -5.26
N ILE A 437 -7.12 -10.91 -6.29
CA ILE A 437 -6.70 -10.81 -7.70
C ILE A 437 -6.74 -9.33 -8.08
N ASP A 438 -5.62 -8.82 -8.60
CA ASP A 438 -5.45 -7.43 -9.04
C ASP A 438 -6.33 -7.10 -10.25
#